data_AF-A0A543KT69-F1
#
_entry.id   AF-A0A543KT69-F1
#
_cell.length_a   1.000
_cell.length_b   1.000
_cell.length_c   1.000
_cell.angle_alpha   90.00
_cell.angle_beta   90.00
_cell.angle_gamma   90.00
#
_symmetry.space_group_name_H-M   'P 1'
#
loop_
_entity.id
_entity.type
_entity.pdbx_description
1 polymer ?
#
loop_
_entity_poly.entity_id
_entity_poly.type
_entity_poly.pdbx_seq_one_letter_code
_entity_poly.pdbx_strand_id
1 'polypeptide(L)'
;MTHRARSTENLDRVFEIMIDNDNEQLLAYPFSLYSLIRTAVEAAATSMWLIKSSKKSDRVLRALQLAYRNAQEALRFAELIKGRGGAAPVRNGTEKTIERLNQLKDTVGPLRQLDLGPPPSYTAILTAVSPKSRGRTRSGYEVSSPLVVWKASSAFLHGSEQVMRALSDVRQMNEFTDGVASFEITPSIQMLAVSIRTCVELIAQLDERYEFLATHDYAGRLVSNGARE
;
A
#
# COMPACT_ATOMS: atom_id res chain seq x y z
N MET A 1 0.92 12.55 4.44
CA MET A 1 0.74 12.21 5.87
C MET A 1 -0.25 11.08 6.10
N THR A 2 -1.51 11.14 5.64
CA THR A 2 -2.53 10.11 5.94
C THR A 2 -2.13 8.67 5.58
N HIS A 3 -1.56 8.44 4.39
CA HIS A 3 -1.11 7.09 4.00
C HIS A 3 0.14 6.61 4.75
N ARG A 4 1.04 7.52 5.15
CA ARG A 4 2.15 7.20 6.05
C ARG A 4 1.61 6.76 7.42
N ALA A 5 0.71 7.54 8.01
CA ALA A 5 0.10 7.22 9.31
C ALA A 5 -0.59 5.86 9.31
N ARG A 6 -1.37 5.56 8.26
CA ARG A 6 -1.97 4.22 8.07
C ARG A 6 -0.92 3.12 7.99
N SER A 7 0.19 3.37 7.30
CA SER A 7 1.27 2.39 7.19
C SER A 7 1.90 2.09 8.55
N THR A 8 2.25 3.13 9.31
CA THR A 8 2.78 3.02 10.67
C THR A 8 1.80 2.31 11.60
N GLU A 9 0.54 2.73 11.62
CA GLU A 9 -0.49 2.11 12.46
C GLU A 9 -0.65 0.60 12.19
N ASN A 10 -0.68 0.19 10.91
CA ASN A 10 -0.77 -1.23 10.58
C ASN A 10 0.49 -2.01 11.00
N LEU A 11 1.66 -1.37 10.92
CA LEU A 11 2.90 -1.98 11.37
C LEU A 11 2.96 -2.12 12.90
N ASP A 12 2.48 -1.13 13.64
CA ASP A 12 2.37 -1.20 15.10
C ASP A 12 1.45 -2.37 15.51
N ARG A 13 0.31 -2.53 14.83
CA ARG A 13 -0.62 -3.65 15.07
C ARG A 13 -0.03 -5.02 14.75
N VAL A 14 0.90 -5.12 13.78
CA VAL A 14 1.64 -6.37 13.55
C VAL A 14 2.42 -6.76 14.79
N PHE A 15 3.16 -5.82 15.39
CA PHE A 15 3.95 -6.11 16.59
C PHE A 15 3.08 -6.41 17.81
N GLU A 16 1.99 -5.67 18.01
CA GLU A 16 1.07 -5.91 19.13
C GLU A 16 0.43 -7.31 19.08
N ILE A 17 0.07 -7.80 17.89
CA ILE A 17 -0.54 -9.14 17.74
C ILE A 17 0.51 -10.24 17.79
N MET A 18 1.76 -9.93 17.41
CA MET A 18 2.84 -10.93 17.39
C MET A 18 3.43 -11.23 18.75
N ILE A 19 3.35 -10.32 19.72
CA ILE A 19 4.03 -10.45 21.01
C ILE A 19 3.01 -10.76 22.10
N ASP A 20 3.05 -11.99 22.60
CA ASP A 20 2.34 -12.39 23.82
C ASP A 20 3.24 -12.09 25.02
N ASN A 21 3.07 -10.90 25.62
CA ASN A 21 3.84 -10.46 26.77
C ASN A 21 3.56 -11.30 28.03
N ASP A 22 2.36 -11.88 28.13
CA ASP A 22 1.95 -12.62 29.33
C ASP A 22 2.60 -14.01 29.35
N ASN A 23 2.84 -14.60 28.17
CA ASN A 23 3.46 -15.92 28.03
C ASN A 23 4.88 -15.90 27.46
N GLU A 24 5.45 -14.72 27.21
CA GLU A 24 6.77 -14.51 26.58
C GLU A 24 6.92 -15.25 25.22
N GLN A 25 5.84 -15.31 24.44
CA GLN A 25 5.78 -16.06 23.19
C GLN A 25 5.53 -15.16 21.97
N LEU A 26 6.00 -15.64 20.82
CA LEU A 26 5.65 -15.05 19.53
C LEU A 26 4.44 -15.78 18.95
N LEU A 27 3.33 -15.05 18.79
CA LEU A 27 2.13 -15.53 18.12
C LEU A 27 2.17 -15.15 16.65
N ALA A 28 2.02 -16.14 15.77
CA ALA A 28 2.08 -15.90 14.34
C ALA A 28 0.81 -16.37 13.66
N TYR A 29 -0.16 -15.44 13.52
CA TYR A 29 -1.42 -15.68 12.81
C TYR A 29 -1.28 -15.25 11.33
N PRO A 30 -0.94 -16.16 10.40
CA PRO A 30 -0.52 -15.80 9.05
C PRO A 30 -1.50 -14.87 8.34
N PHE A 31 -2.79 -15.21 8.34
CA PHE A 31 -3.81 -14.41 7.65
C PHE A 31 -3.94 -12.99 8.22
N SER A 32 -3.93 -12.85 9.55
CA SER A 32 -4.01 -11.57 10.23
C SER A 32 -2.78 -10.72 9.93
N LEU A 33 -1.58 -11.28 10.12
CA LEU A 33 -0.32 -10.56 9.91
C LEU A 33 -0.13 -10.12 8.46
N TYR A 34 -0.38 -11.01 7.49
CA TYR A 34 -0.26 -10.65 6.08
C TYR A 34 -1.30 -9.62 5.64
N SER A 35 -2.46 -9.52 6.30
CA SER A 35 -3.44 -8.46 6.00
C SER A 35 -2.91 -7.08 6.39
N LEU A 36 -2.32 -6.97 7.59
CA LEU A 36 -1.73 -5.74 8.10
C LEU A 36 -0.49 -5.34 7.30
N ILE A 37 0.39 -6.31 7.00
CA ILE A 37 1.57 -6.11 6.15
C ILE A 37 1.14 -5.60 4.77
N ARG A 38 0.10 -6.21 4.17
CA ARG A 38 -0.43 -5.76 2.88
C ARG A 38 -0.86 -4.30 2.92
N THR A 39 -1.67 -3.94 3.91
CA THR A 39 -2.16 -2.57 4.04
C THR A 39 -1.02 -1.60 4.31
N ALA A 40 -0.04 -1.98 5.13
CA ALA A 40 1.15 -1.19 5.42
C ALA A 40 1.96 -0.91 4.15
N VAL A 41 2.28 -1.95 3.35
CA VAL A 41 3.06 -1.78 2.12
C VAL A 41 2.31 -1.01 1.05
N GLU A 42 1.00 -1.23 0.88
CA GLU A 42 0.17 -0.47 -0.07
C GLU A 42 0.14 1.03 0.27
N ALA A 43 0.01 1.36 1.56
CA ALA A 43 -0.06 2.74 2.02
C ALA A 43 1.31 3.45 1.91
N ALA A 44 2.40 2.79 2.32
CA ALA A 44 3.75 3.33 2.15
C ALA A 44 4.12 3.48 0.66
N ALA A 45 3.82 2.48 -0.18
CA ALA A 45 4.10 2.52 -1.62
C ALA A 45 3.33 3.63 -2.32
N THR A 46 2.04 3.83 -1.97
CA THR A 46 1.24 4.93 -2.51
C THR A 46 1.82 6.27 -2.12
N SER A 47 2.20 6.44 -0.85
CA SER A 47 2.84 7.67 -0.36
C SER A 47 4.14 7.96 -1.10
N MET A 48 5.00 6.95 -1.22
CA MET A 48 6.27 7.06 -1.93
C MET A 48 6.02 7.43 -3.40
N TRP A 49 5.09 6.74 -4.08
CA TRP A 49 4.73 7.05 -5.46
C TRP A 49 4.25 8.50 -5.64
N LEU A 50 3.45 9.05 -4.72
CA LEU A 50 3.01 10.44 -4.80
C LEU A 50 4.19 11.41 -4.85
N ILE A 51 5.23 11.18 -4.03
CA ILE A 51 6.32 12.15 -3.82
C ILE A 51 7.64 11.79 -4.50
N LYS A 52 7.76 10.59 -5.08
CA LYS A 52 8.99 10.09 -5.70
C LYS A 52 9.48 10.96 -6.86
N SER A 53 8.57 11.57 -7.64
CA SER A 53 9.00 12.41 -8.77
C SER A 53 9.73 13.66 -8.30
N SER A 54 10.81 14.01 -8.99
CA SER A 54 11.50 15.31 -8.83
C SER A 54 10.67 16.46 -9.39
N LYS A 55 9.79 16.21 -10.37
CA LYS A 55 8.96 17.26 -10.98
C LYS A 55 7.74 17.54 -10.11
N LYS A 56 7.57 18.81 -9.71
CA LYS A 56 6.39 19.27 -8.95
C LYS A 56 5.08 18.98 -9.69
N SER A 57 5.03 19.17 -11.01
CA SER A 57 3.85 18.89 -11.83
C SER A 57 3.39 17.43 -11.71
N ASP A 58 4.33 16.48 -11.72
CA ASP A 58 4.00 15.06 -11.60
C ASP A 58 3.41 14.76 -10.22
N ARG A 59 3.98 15.33 -9.16
CA ARG A 59 3.47 15.13 -7.80
C ARG A 59 2.06 15.72 -7.64
N VAL A 60 1.80 16.89 -8.23
CA VAL A 60 0.47 17.49 -8.25
C VAL A 60 -0.51 16.60 -9.02
N LEU A 61 -0.13 16.13 -10.22
CA LEU A 61 -0.98 15.23 -11.00
C LEU A 61 -1.33 13.96 -10.22
N ARG A 62 -0.33 13.31 -9.60
CA ARG A 62 -0.54 12.09 -8.80
C ARG A 62 -1.48 12.32 -7.60
N ALA A 63 -1.37 13.48 -6.95
CA ALA A 63 -2.27 13.86 -5.87
C ALA A 63 -3.71 14.10 -6.36
N LEU A 64 -3.88 14.76 -7.52
CA LEU A 64 -5.20 14.96 -8.15
C LEU A 64 -5.82 13.62 -8.58
N GLN A 65 -5.03 12.72 -9.15
CA GLN A 65 -5.48 11.37 -9.51
C GLN A 65 -5.96 10.59 -8.28
N LEU A 66 -5.23 10.67 -7.17
CA LEU A 66 -5.64 10.04 -5.91
C LEU A 66 -6.97 10.60 -5.40
N ALA A 67 -7.14 11.92 -5.42
CA ALA A 67 -8.40 12.57 -5.04
C ALA A 67 -9.55 12.16 -5.97
N TYR A 68 -9.29 12.09 -7.27
CA TYR A 68 -10.25 11.61 -8.27
C TYR A 68 -10.72 10.19 -7.96
N ARG A 69 -9.78 9.28 -7.65
CA ARG A 69 -10.11 7.90 -7.26
C ARG A 69 -10.98 7.85 -6.01
N ASN A 70 -10.64 8.61 -4.98
CA ASN A 70 -11.39 8.60 -3.72
C ASN A 70 -12.84 9.09 -3.93
N ALA A 71 -13.05 10.12 -4.76
CA ALA A 71 -14.38 10.60 -5.11
C ALA A 71 -15.19 9.53 -5.87
N GLN A 72 -14.55 8.87 -6.83
CA GLN A 72 -15.15 7.77 -7.59
C GLN A 72 -15.46 6.54 -6.73
N GLU A 73 -14.61 6.19 -5.76
CA GLU A 73 -14.84 5.10 -4.82
C GLU A 73 -16.04 5.38 -3.91
N ALA A 74 -16.15 6.60 -3.38
CA ALA A 74 -17.31 7.01 -2.59
C ALA A 74 -18.62 6.90 -3.39
N LEU A 75 -18.60 7.31 -4.67
CA LEU A 75 -19.74 7.15 -5.57
C LEU A 75 -20.08 5.67 -5.82
N ARG A 76 -19.10 4.85 -6.21
CA ARG A 76 -19.31 3.41 -6.46
C ARG A 76 -19.88 2.70 -5.23
N PHE A 77 -19.39 3.05 -4.05
CA PHE A 77 -19.89 2.50 -2.79
C PHE A 77 -21.34 2.92 -2.52
N ALA A 78 -21.68 4.20 -2.76
CA ALA A 78 -23.06 4.68 -2.63
C ALA A 78 -24.00 4.00 -3.64
N GLU A 79 -23.57 3.82 -4.89
CA GLU A 79 -24.32 3.10 -5.92
C GLU A 79 -24.53 1.63 -5.58
N LEU A 80 -23.55 0.98 -4.95
CA LEU A 80 -23.66 -0.40 -4.50
C LEU A 80 -24.74 -0.56 -3.42
N ILE A 81 -24.80 0.37 -2.46
CA ILE A 81 -25.75 0.29 -1.34
C ILE A 81 -27.16 0.75 -1.74
N LYS A 82 -27.26 1.86 -2.48
CA LYS A 82 -28.52 2.57 -2.74
C LYS A 82 -29.08 2.34 -4.13
N GLY A 83 -28.36 1.60 -4.98
CA GLY A 83 -28.62 1.54 -6.41
C GLY A 83 -28.31 2.87 -7.12
N ARG A 84 -28.29 2.84 -8.46
CA ARG A 84 -27.93 4.00 -9.29
C ARG A 84 -28.86 5.21 -9.08
N GLY A 85 -30.15 4.97 -8.84
CA GLY A 85 -31.15 6.01 -8.61
C GLY A 85 -31.03 6.67 -7.23
N GLY A 86 -30.77 5.88 -6.18
CA GLY A 86 -30.64 6.39 -4.81
C GLY A 86 -29.32 7.12 -4.53
N ALA A 87 -28.34 7.00 -5.42
CA ALA A 87 -27.03 7.66 -5.31
C ALA A 87 -26.95 9.04 -6.00
N ALA A 88 -28.06 9.58 -6.53
CA ALA A 88 -28.05 10.85 -7.29
C ALA A 88 -27.41 12.04 -6.55
N PRO A 89 -27.65 12.28 -5.24
CA PRO A 89 -26.96 13.36 -4.52
C PRO A 89 -25.44 13.18 -4.46
N VAL A 90 -24.98 11.93 -4.28
CA VAL A 90 -23.55 11.59 -4.23
C VAL A 90 -22.92 11.74 -5.62
N ARG A 91 -23.65 11.39 -6.68
CA ARG A 91 -23.22 11.59 -8.07
C ARG A 91 -22.97 13.08 -8.34
N ASN A 92 -23.94 13.94 -8.04
CA ASN A 92 -23.81 15.39 -8.24
C ASN A 92 -22.63 15.98 -7.43
N GLY A 93 -22.43 15.52 -6.18
CA GLY A 93 -21.27 15.92 -5.37
C GLY A 93 -19.93 15.45 -5.96
N THR A 94 -19.91 14.24 -6.52
CA THR A 94 -18.73 13.65 -7.17
C THR A 94 -18.39 14.42 -8.45
N GLU A 95 -19.38 14.77 -9.27
CA GLU A 95 -19.21 15.58 -10.49
C GLU A 95 -18.61 16.95 -10.17
N LYS A 96 -19.17 17.67 -9.18
CA LYS A 96 -18.62 18.95 -8.70
C LYS A 96 -17.17 18.81 -8.20
N THR A 97 -16.88 17.72 -7.51
CA THR A 97 -15.51 17.44 -7.02
C THR A 97 -14.55 17.24 -8.20
N ILE A 98 -14.94 16.44 -9.18
CA ILE A 98 -14.13 16.18 -10.38
C ILE A 98 -13.94 17.44 -11.21
N GLU A 99 -14.96 18.27 -11.36
CA GLU A 99 -14.86 19.58 -12.01
C GLU A 99 -13.83 20.45 -11.30
N ARG A 100 -13.91 20.53 -9.95
CA ARG A 100 -12.93 21.28 -9.15
C ARG A 100 -11.51 20.74 -9.30
N LEU A 101 -11.32 19.43 -9.36
CA LEU A 101 -10.00 18.82 -9.58
C LEU A 101 -9.45 19.17 -10.97
N ASN A 102 -10.27 19.21 -12.01
CA ASN A 102 -9.87 19.66 -13.34
C ASN A 102 -9.47 21.15 -13.35
N GLN A 103 -10.26 22.01 -12.69
CA GLN A 103 -9.87 23.42 -12.53
C GLN A 103 -8.50 23.57 -11.86
N LEU A 104 -8.23 22.80 -10.79
CA LEU A 104 -6.93 22.81 -10.10
C LEU A 104 -5.81 22.30 -11.01
N LYS A 105 -6.05 21.25 -11.80
CA LYS A 105 -5.10 20.75 -12.82
C LYS A 105 -4.70 21.87 -13.79
N ASP A 106 -5.67 22.65 -14.26
CA ASP A 106 -5.45 23.68 -15.29
C ASP A 106 -4.67 24.90 -14.81
N THR A 107 -4.60 25.10 -13.49
CA THR A 107 -3.69 26.09 -12.87
C THR A 107 -2.22 25.72 -12.99
N VAL A 108 -1.91 24.44 -13.25
CA VAL A 108 -0.54 23.96 -13.41
C VAL A 108 -0.23 23.86 -14.90
N GLY A 109 0.56 24.80 -15.42
CA GLY A 109 0.85 24.94 -16.86
C GLY A 109 1.12 23.63 -17.60
N PRO A 110 2.08 22.78 -17.14
CA PRO A 110 2.36 21.49 -17.78
C PRO A 110 1.21 20.47 -17.79
N LEU A 111 0.18 20.62 -16.95
CA LEU A 111 -0.93 19.66 -16.81
C LEU A 111 -2.20 20.09 -17.56
N ARG A 112 -2.27 21.33 -18.06
CA ARG A 112 -3.49 21.89 -18.67
C ARG A 112 -4.03 21.04 -19.82
N GLN A 113 -3.14 20.48 -20.64
CA GLN A 113 -3.51 19.67 -21.82
C GLN A 113 -3.69 18.17 -21.50
N LEU A 114 -3.54 17.76 -20.24
CA LEU A 114 -3.71 16.35 -19.84
C LEU A 114 -5.12 16.11 -19.33
N ASP A 115 -5.68 14.94 -19.62
CA ASP A 115 -6.93 14.50 -19.00
C ASP A 115 -6.69 14.00 -17.57
N LEU A 116 -7.54 14.43 -16.65
CA LEU A 116 -7.53 13.89 -15.29
C LEU A 116 -8.28 12.56 -15.26
N GLY A 117 -7.60 11.51 -14.79
CA GLY A 117 -8.16 10.18 -14.63
C GLY A 117 -7.80 9.54 -13.30
N PRO A 118 -8.15 8.26 -13.10
CA PRO A 118 -7.72 7.50 -11.94
C PRO A 118 -6.19 7.33 -11.94
N PRO A 119 -5.58 7.08 -10.77
CA PRO A 119 -4.18 6.71 -10.69
C PRO A 119 -3.98 5.32 -11.34
N PRO A 120 -2.72 4.95 -11.66
CA PRO A 120 -2.40 3.60 -12.09
C PRO A 120 -2.87 2.54 -11.09
N SER A 121 -2.97 1.30 -11.55
CA SER A 121 -3.27 0.15 -10.68
C SER A 121 -2.25 0.02 -9.54
N TYR A 122 -2.63 -0.60 -8.42
CA TYR A 122 -1.70 -0.85 -7.31
C TYR A 122 -0.45 -1.61 -7.76
N THR A 123 -0.59 -2.60 -8.64
CA THR A 123 0.54 -3.31 -9.24
C THR A 123 1.50 -2.36 -9.95
N ALA A 124 0.99 -1.38 -10.70
CA ALA A 124 1.81 -0.38 -11.39
C ALA A 124 2.47 0.60 -10.41
N ILE A 125 1.77 1.03 -9.37
CA ILE A 125 2.32 1.86 -8.28
C ILE A 125 3.47 1.12 -7.58
N LEU A 126 3.23 -0.12 -7.15
CA LEU A 126 4.21 -0.97 -6.48
C LEU A 126 5.42 -1.25 -7.39
N THR A 127 5.18 -1.52 -8.67
CA THR A 127 6.25 -1.66 -9.67
C THR A 127 7.10 -0.39 -9.76
N ALA A 128 6.49 0.79 -9.77
CA ALA A 128 7.19 2.06 -9.89
C ALA A 128 8.06 2.39 -8.66
N VAL A 129 7.73 1.86 -7.48
CA VAL A 129 8.50 2.08 -6.24
C VAL A 129 9.43 0.92 -5.88
N SER A 130 9.29 -0.24 -6.54
CA SER A 130 10.08 -1.43 -6.21
C SER A 130 11.47 -1.43 -6.83
N PRO A 131 12.52 -1.78 -6.07
CA PRO A 131 13.84 -2.02 -6.64
C PRO A 131 13.83 -3.26 -7.54
N LYS A 132 14.57 -3.18 -8.65
CA LYS A 132 14.81 -4.32 -9.55
C LYS A 132 16.02 -5.10 -9.06
N SER A 133 16.01 -6.42 -9.27
CA SER A 133 17.14 -7.28 -8.90
C SER A 133 18.43 -6.83 -9.61
N ARG A 134 19.51 -6.65 -8.83
CA ARG A 134 20.82 -6.18 -9.32
C ARG A 134 21.72 -7.31 -9.84
N GLY A 135 21.20 -8.52 -10.01
CA GLY A 135 21.95 -9.71 -10.43
C GLY A 135 22.22 -9.83 -11.94
N ARG A 136 23.06 -10.82 -12.31
CA ARG A 136 23.45 -11.15 -13.70
C ARG A 136 22.25 -11.49 -14.60
N THR A 137 21.20 -12.07 -14.04
CA THR A 137 19.91 -12.28 -14.71
C THR A 137 19.01 -11.08 -14.41
N ARG A 138 18.96 -10.11 -15.34
CA ARG A 138 18.20 -8.84 -15.23
C ARG A 138 16.66 -9.01 -15.17
N SER A 139 16.15 -10.22 -15.00
CA SER A 139 14.71 -10.50 -14.93
C SER A 139 14.25 -10.64 -13.48
N GLY A 140 13.50 -9.66 -12.99
CA GLY A 140 12.76 -9.79 -11.74
C GLY A 140 12.95 -8.66 -10.73
N TYR A 141 12.28 -8.82 -9.59
CA TYR A 141 12.33 -7.90 -8.45
C TYR A 141 13.08 -8.55 -7.30
N GLU A 142 13.64 -7.74 -6.42
CA GLU A 142 14.21 -8.24 -5.17
C GLU A 142 13.13 -8.89 -4.30
N VAL A 143 13.50 -9.94 -3.56
CA VAL A 143 12.56 -10.65 -2.66
C VAL A 143 11.97 -9.70 -1.61
N SER A 144 12.78 -8.75 -1.14
CA SER A 144 12.39 -7.67 -0.22
C SER A 144 11.75 -6.46 -0.92
N SER A 145 11.36 -6.57 -2.18
CA SER A 145 10.70 -5.45 -2.87
C SER A 145 9.23 -5.30 -2.43
N PRO A 146 8.69 -4.07 -2.38
CA PRO A 146 7.30 -3.82 -2.06
C PRO A 146 6.31 -4.64 -2.90
N LEU A 147 6.60 -4.82 -4.20
CA LEU A 147 5.76 -5.62 -5.10
C LEU A 147 5.74 -7.11 -4.71
N VAL A 148 6.88 -7.70 -4.35
CA VAL A 148 6.96 -9.11 -3.94
C VAL A 148 6.25 -9.33 -2.62
N VAL A 149 6.50 -8.47 -1.62
CA VAL A 149 5.83 -8.52 -0.32
C VAL A 149 4.31 -8.37 -0.47
N TRP A 150 3.86 -7.45 -1.33
CA TRP A 150 2.44 -7.28 -1.63
C TRP A 150 1.83 -8.53 -2.28
N LYS A 151 2.53 -9.17 -3.23
CA LYS A 151 2.06 -10.41 -3.87
C LYS A 151 2.00 -11.57 -2.88
N ALA A 152 3.02 -11.72 -2.04
CA ALA A 152 3.02 -12.72 -0.97
C ALA A 152 1.83 -12.52 -0.04
N SER A 153 1.64 -11.30 0.45
CA SER A 153 0.51 -10.97 1.33
C SER A 153 -0.85 -11.19 0.65
N SER A 154 -0.95 -10.86 -0.64
CA SER A 154 -2.16 -11.13 -1.44
C SER A 154 -2.48 -12.62 -1.54
N ALA A 155 -1.47 -13.47 -1.67
CA ALA A 155 -1.66 -14.91 -1.76
C ALA A 155 -2.27 -15.49 -0.48
N PHE A 156 -1.82 -15.04 0.70
CA PHE A 156 -2.43 -15.42 1.96
C PHE A 156 -3.87 -14.93 2.08
N LEU A 157 -4.16 -13.68 1.70
CA LEU A 157 -5.51 -13.11 1.82
C LEU A 157 -6.54 -13.77 0.90
N HIS A 158 -6.10 -14.26 -0.26
CA HIS A 158 -6.97 -14.92 -1.23
C HIS A 158 -6.93 -16.46 -1.15
N GLY A 159 -6.23 -17.03 -0.16
CA GLY A 159 -6.19 -18.50 0.01
C GLY A 159 -5.50 -19.23 -1.13
N SER A 160 -4.47 -18.64 -1.74
CA SER A 160 -3.73 -19.28 -2.84
C SER A 160 -2.88 -20.43 -2.31
N GLU A 161 -3.43 -21.64 -2.31
CA GLU A 161 -2.85 -22.82 -1.65
C GLU A 161 -1.39 -23.08 -2.06
N GLN A 162 -1.09 -23.08 -3.35
CA GLN A 162 0.26 -23.36 -3.85
C GLN A 162 1.30 -22.35 -3.35
N VAL A 163 0.94 -21.06 -3.35
CA VAL A 163 1.84 -19.99 -2.90
C VAL A 163 1.95 -19.98 -1.39
N MET A 164 0.85 -20.21 -0.68
CA MET A 164 0.87 -20.35 0.78
C MET A 164 1.77 -21.50 1.21
N ARG A 165 1.66 -22.68 0.59
CA ARG A 165 2.55 -23.82 0.85
C ARG A 165 4.02 -23.50 0.54
N ALA A 166 4.29 -22.70 -0.50
CA ALA A 166 5.65 -22.31 -0.86
C ALA A 166 6.26 -21.24 0.08
N LEU A 167 5.43 -20.45 0.77
CA LEU A 167 5.86 -19.34 1.63
C LEU A 167 5.68 -19.62 3.13
N SER A 168 5.17 -20.80 3.48
CA SER A 168 4.88 -21.22 4.85
C SER A 168 5.66 -22.48 5.19
N ASP A 169 5.87 -22.69 6.48
CA ASP A 169 6.33 -23.97 6.99
C ASP A 169 5.11 -24.91 7.09
N VAL A 170 5.11 -25.97 6.28
CA VAL A 170 4.01 -26.93 6.18
C VAL A 170 4.42 -28.23 6.85
N ARG A 171 3.67 -28.64 7.88
CA ARG A 171 3.85 -29.93 8.56
C ARG A 171 2.65 -30.82 8.30
N GLN A 172 2.89 -32.04 7.80
CA GLN A 172 1.85 -33.05 7.74
C GLN A 172 1.62 -33.60 9.16
N MET A 173 0.36 -33.60 9.61
CA MET A 173 0.00 -33.92 10.99
C MET A 173 -0.37 -35.40 11.19
N ASN A 174 -0.87 -36.04 10.14
CA ASN A 174 -1.26 -37.44 10.17
C ASN A 174 -0.84 -38.15 8.87
N GLU A 175 -0.75 -39.47 8.89
CA GLU A 175 -0.49 -40.25 7.68
C GLU A 175 -1.64 -40.12 6.68
N PHE A 176 -1.32 -40.26 5.40
CA PHE A 176 -2.34 -40.33 4.34
C PHE A 176 -3.20 -41.57 4.56
N THR A 177 -4.46 -41.36 4.93
CA THR A 177 -5.46 -42.42 5.13
C THR A 177 -6.68 -42.10 4.27
N ASP A 178 -7.14 -43.07 3.48
CA ASP A 178 -8.25 -42.91 2.52
C ASP A 178 -8.12 -41.70 1.57
N GLY A 179 -6.87 -41.37 1.19
CA GLY A 179 -6.57 -40.24 0.30
C GLY A 179 -6.64 -38.86 0.97
N VAL A 180 -6.79 -38.80 2.29
CA VAL A 180 -6.86 -37.55 3.06
C VAL A 180 -5.69 -37.47 4.04
N ALA A 181 -5.12 -36.27 4.17
CA ALA A 181 -4.16 -35.91 5.21
C ALA A 181 -4.44 -34.48 5.69
N SER A 182 -4.19 -34.23 6.97
CA SER A 182 -4.25 -32.93 7.63
C SER A 182 -2.87 -32.30 7.61
N PHE A 183 -2.83 -31.01 7.25
CA PHE A 183 -1.61 -30.22 7.22
C PHE A 183 -1.75 -29.02 8.15
N GLU A 184 -0.74 -28.80 8.96
CA GLU A 184 -0.55 -27.58 9.73
C GLU A 184 0.29 -26.61 8.90
N ILE A 185 -0.21 -25.39 8.73
CA ILE A 185 0.47 -24.32 8.01
C ILE A 185 0.88 -23.27 9.05
N THR A 186 2.18 -23.12 9.24
CA THR A 186 2.76 -22.08 10.11
C THR A 186 3.46 -21.03 9.26
N PRO A 187 3.32 -19.73 9.58
CA PRO A 187 3.98 -18.69 8.79
C PRO A 187 5.50 -18.80 8.94
N SER A 188 6.21 -18.66 7.83
CA SER A 188 7.67 -18.54 7.89
C SER A 188 8.05 -17.23 8.57
N ILE A 189 8.70 -17.32 9.73
CA ILE A 189 9.20 -16.15 10.47
C ILE A 189 10.18 -15.33 9.61
N GLN A 190 10.98 -16.00 8.78
CA GLN A 190 11.88 -15.33 7.84
C GLN A 190 11.10 -14.47 6.83
N MET A 191 10.02 -15.01 6.26
CA MET A 191 9.18 -14.26 5.33
C MET A 191 8.44 -13.10 6.00
N LEU A 192 7.95 -13.29 7.23
CA LEU A 192 7.37 -12.21 8.02
C LEU A 192 8.39 -11.10 8.30
N ALA A 193 9.59 -11.46 8.76
CA ALA A 193 10.66 -10.51 9.04
C ALA A 193 11.08 -9.71 7.80
N VAL A 194 11.23 -10.38 6.65
CA VAL A 194 11.50 -9.70 5.37
C VAL A 194 10.38 -8.73 5.01
N SER A 195 9.12 -9.15 5.16
CA SER A 195 7.95 -8.34 4.81
C SER A 195 7.81 -7.11 5.70
N ILE A 196 8.00 -7.26 7.01
CA ILE A 196 8.02 -6.18 8.00
C ILE A 196 9.16 -5.21 7.70
N ARG A 197 10.37 -5.74 7.48
CA ARG A 197 11.54 -4.94 7.12
C ARG A 197 11.29 -4.11 5.86
N THR A 198 10.70 -4.70 4.81
CA THR A 198 10.33 -3.97 3.59
C THR A 198 9.38 -2.80 3.88
N CYS A 199 8.42 -2.97 4.79
CA CYS A 199 7.54 -1.87 5.19
C CYS A 199 8.32 -0.76 5.89
N VAL A 200 9.17 -1.11 6.86
CA VAL A 200 10.03 -0.15 7.60
C VAL A 200 10.94 0.62 6.64
N GLU A 201 11.65 -0.08 5.76
CA GLU A 201 12.57 0.54 4.80
C GLU A 201 11.83 1.46 3.82
N LEU A 202 10.63 1.10 3.39
CA LEU A 202 9.84 1.94 2.49
C LEU A 202 9.32 3.20 3.19
N ILE A 203 8.96 3.11 4.48
CA ILE A 203 8.59 4.27 5.30
C ILE A 203 9.81 5.17 5.51
N ALA A 204 10.98 4.60 5.83
CA ALA A 204 12.21 5.37 6.00
C ALA A 204 12.59 6.15 4.72
N GLN A 205 12.57 5.48 3.57
CA GLN A 205 12.83 6.16 2.28
C GLN A 205 11.78 7.24 1.97
N LEU A 206 10.52 7.01 2.36
CA LEU A 206 9.46 8.00 2.20
C LEU A 206 9.75 9.26 3.02
N ASP A 207 10.22 9.09 4.25
CA ASP A 207 10.53 10.19 5.18
C ASP A 207 11.72 11.00 4.67
N GLU A 208 12.82 10.33 4.29
CA GLU A 208 13.97 10.98 3.65
C GLU A 208 13.55 11.80 2.42
N ARG A 209 12.67 11.22 1.59
CA ARG A 209 12.18 11.90 0.39
C ARG A 209 11.32 13.12 0.74
N TYR A 210 10.49 13.00 1.77
CA TYR A 210 9.65 14.10 2.23
C TYR A 210 10.50 15.26 2.76
N GLU A 211 11.50 14.96 3.61
CA GLU A 211 12.44 15.95 4.15
C GLU A 211 13.20 16.68 3.04
N PHE A 212 13.70 15.93 2.05
CA PHE A 212 14.35 16.51 0.89
C PHE A 212 13.44 17.51 0.17
N LEU A 213 12.19 17.13 -0.11
CA LEU A 213 11.24 18.00 -0.79
C LEU A 213 10.84 19.21 0.06
N ALA A 214 10.68 19.03 1.38
CA ALA A 214 10.34 20.09 2.31
C ALA A 214 11.43 21.18 2.36
N THR A 215 12.70 20.78 2.26
CA THR A 215 13.85 21.68 2.33
C THR A 215 14.21 22.32 0.99
N HIS A 216 14.11 21.57 -0.11
CA HIS A 216 14.61 22.01 -1.43
C HIS A 216 13.54 22.63 -2.32
N ASP A 217 12.30 22.11 -2.31
CA ASP A 217 11.25 22.58 -3.22
C ASP A 217 10.43 23.77 -2.66
N TYR A 218 10.63 24.12 -1.38
CA TYR A 218 9.99 25.27 -0.72
C TYR A 218 10.92 26.48 -0.55
N ALA A 219 12.08 26.50 -1.22
CA ALA A 219 13.01 27.63 -1.18
C ALA A 219 13.35 28.10 0.25
N GLY A 220 13.58 27.17 1.18
CA GLY A 220 13.93 27.48 2.57
C GLY A 220 12.78 27.97 3.46
N ARG A 221 11.52 27.90 3.02
CA ARG A 221 10.37 28.16 3.92
C ARG A 221 10.22 26.99 4.88
N LEU A 222 10.38 27.27 6.18
CA LEU A 222 10.11 26.32 7.26
C LEU A 222 8.69 25.78 7.13
N VAL A 223 8.57 24.47 6.95
CA VAL A 223 7.29 23.77 7.18
C VAL A 223 7.12 23.74 8.69
N SER A 224 6.29 24.63 9.23
CA SER A 224 5.92 24.59 10.63
C SER A 224 5.25 23.25 10.91
N ASN A 225 5.90 22.42 11.72
CA ASN A 225 5.25 21.26 12.31
C ASN A 225 4.08 21.79 13.15
N GLY A 226 2.88 21.69 12.61
CA GLY A 226 1.65 21.90 13.35
C GLY A 226 1.48 20.80 14.39
N ALA A 227 2.33 20.80 15.42
CA ALA A 227 2.02 20.20 16.69
C ALA A 227 0.84 21.00 17.25
N ARG A 228 -0.35 20.42 17.19
CA ARG A 228 -1.50 20.93 17.92
C ARG A 228 -1.25 20.61 19.39
N GLU A 229 -1.24 21.67 20.20
CA GLU A 229 -1.54 21.63 21.63
C GLU A 229 -2.91 20.99 21.90
#